data_AF-A0A817LE89-F1
#
_entry.id   AF-A0A817LE89-F1
#
_cell.length_a   1.000
_cell.length_b   1.000
_cell.length_c   1.000
_cell.angle_alpha   90.00
_cell.angle_beta   90.00
_cell.angle_gamma   90.00
#
_symmetry.space_group_name_H-M   'P 1'
#
loop_
_entity.id
_entity.type
_entity.pdbx_description
1 polymer ?
#
loop_
_entity_poly.entity_id
_entity_poly.type
_entity_poly.pdbx_seq_one_letter_code
_entity_poly.pdbx_strand_id
1 'polypeptide(L)'
;MEEKLNEIHEIFHSGKHKESIAHIKTVIEEFSTDSSVYKAYDILGKYLHFMGQHMEAVQAWEDSLNFLESNVERVNELRDEKIIDWINISLQTARIVHRLGTDGPGVSYKNHRVCYTVSKMTKTEQAEWKIEQYHRANDGDPQWLYNAAECLWQQDKKEQAYTRLEQLIGTDSTFAAAYKMLATYFTEKNDTTSANESMLKHKFYSWIPSFCRHIEYNPENLVIVEELTSDHSLECVSTTLANDESRRSTEFLAAICYHHYHGSVENKAFAELEKRGKASEGAERDFIGSTLMHLIENHQTVCTVKGAAKALAGMKYENVFEVLERLLPQDVNPFFPMNIPTALGKLGDPRAIPLLVKIIEHTMDEENEDSDSSDGLFSSGGKGRLVVESCLALASFI
;
A
#
# COMPACT_ATOMS: atom_id res chain seq x y z
N MET A 1 1.07 21.50 -28.60
CA MET A 1 2.03 20.40 -28.39
C MET A 1 1.47 19.05 -28.79
N GLU A 2 0.29 18.66 -28.27
CA GLU A 2 -0.28 17.32 -28.45
C GLU A 2 -0.47 16.89 -29.91
N GLU A 3 -0.95 17.78 -30.78
CA GLU A 3 -1.07 17.53 -32.23
C GLU A 3 0.28 17.18 -32.86
N LYS A 4 1.34 17.94 -32.55
CA LYS A 4 2.71 17.66 -33.02
C LYS A 4 3.22 16.32 -32.48
N LEU A 5 2.92 15.96 -31.24
CA LEU A 5 3.31 14.67 -30.66
C LEU A 5 2.60 13.50 -31.37
N ASN A 6 1.34 13.68 -31.77
CA ASN A 6 0.60 12.67 -32.54
C ASN A 6 1.20 12.46 -33.94
N GLU A 7 1.54 13.55 -34.66
CA GLU A 7 2.24 13.45 -35.95
C GLU A 7 3.59 12.73 -35.81
N ILE A 8 4.36 13.08 -34.77
CA ILE A 8 5.63 12.40 -34.45
C ILE A 8 5.41 10.92 -34.18
N HIS A 9 4.29 10.57 -33.55
CA HIS A 9 3.93 9.18 -33.27
C HIS A 9 3.62 8.38 -34.53
N GLU A 10 2.96 8.98 -35.50
CA GLU A 10 2.74 8.38 -36.82
C GLU A 10 4.06 8.17 -37.57
N ILE A 11 4.97 9.17 -37.52
CA ILE A 11 6.31 9.05 -38.10
C ILE A 11 7.07 7.88 -37.47
N PHE A 12 7.02 7.73 -36.13
CA PHE A 12 7.66 6.62 -35.44
C PHE A 12 7.10 5.26 -35.89
N HIS A 13 5.77 5.13 -36.02
CA HIS A 13 5.11 3.89 -36.45
C HIS A 13 5.32 3.56 -37.93
N SER A 14 5.65 4.54 -38.77
CA SER A 14 6.07 4.32 -40.16
C SER A 14 7.48 3.71 -40.29
N GLY A 15 8.17 3.47 -39.17
CA GLY A 15 9.52 2.90 -39.12
C GLY A 15 10.65 3.95 -39.17
N LYS A 16 10.31 5.23 -39.24
CA LYS A 16 11.25 6.36 -39.31
C LYS A 16 11.74 6.81 -37.92
N HIS A 17 12.21 5.87 -37.10
CA HIS A 17 12.48 6.10 -35.67
C HIS A 17 13.48 7.23 -35.38
N LYS A 18 14.55 7.36 -36.18
CA LYS A 18 15.54 8.44 -36.01
C LYS A 18 14.97 9.82 -36.33
N GLU A 19 14.10 9.90 -37.34
CA GLU A 19 13.40 11.13 -37.75
C GLU A 19 12.44 11.57 -36.65
N SER A 20 11.62 10.65 -36.11
CA SER A 20 10.73 10.95 -34.98
C SER A 20 11.47 11.41 -33.71
N ILE A 21 12.65 10.83 -33.40
CA ILE A 21 13.47 11.27 -32.26
C ILE A 21 14.02 12.68 -32.49
N ALA A 22 14.41 13.04 -33.72
CA ALA A 22 14.85 14.39 -34.02
C ALA A 22 13.70 15.41 -33.89
N HIS A 23 12.52 15.05 -34.38
CA HIS A 23 11.33 15.90 -34.25
C HIS A 23 10.90 16.11 -32.80
N ILE A 24 10.93 15.06 -31.96
CA ILE A 24 10.54 15.24 -30.56
C ILE A 24 11.52 16.11 -29.77
N LYS A 25 12.83 16.03 -30.07
CA LYS A 25 13.82 16.96 -29.51
C LYS A 25 13.55 18.41 -29.91
N THR A 26 13.17 18.63 -31.17
CA THR A 26 12.77 19.96 -31.66
C THR A 26 11.52 20.48 -30.92
N VAL A 27 10.54 19.60 -30.66
CA VAL A 27 9.35 19.95 -29.87
C VAL A 27 9.71 20.27 -28.42
N ILE A 28 10.62 19.53 -27.79
CA ILE A 28 11.09 19.82 -26.43
C ILE A 28 11.74 21.22 -26.36
N GLU A 29 12.56 21.58 -27.35
CA GLU A 29 13.18 22.90 -27.43
C GLU A 29 12.16 24.02 -27.64
N GLU A 30 11.25 23.85 -28.61
CA GLU A 30 10.21 24.83 -28.98
C GLU A 30 9.23 25.09 -27.83
N PHE A 31 8.94 24.07 -27.03
CA PHE A 31 7.94 24.13 -25.95
C PHE A 31 8.56 23.93 -24.56
N SER A 32 9.81 24.30 -24.36
CA SER A 32 10.57 24.11 -23.10
C SER A 32 9.93 24.74 -21.85
N THR A 33 8.97 25.65 -22.01
CA THR A 33 8.24 26.32 -20.91
C THR A 33 6.80 25.87 -20.76
N ASP A 34 6.32 25.00 -21.65
CA ASP A 34 4.95 24.48 -21.64
C ASP A 34 4.80 23.43 -20.54
N SER A 35 3.71 23.49 -19.76
CA SER A 35 3.45 22.58 -18.64
C SER A 35 3.33 21.12 -19.06
N SER A 36 3.12 20.84 -20.34
CA SER A 36 3.01 19.50 -20.91
C SER A 36 4.31 18.93 -21.49
N VAL A 37 5.43 19.65 -21.43
CA VAL A 37 6.71 19.20 -22.02
C VAL A 37 7.25 17.89 -21.42
N TYR A 38 6.89 17.58 -20.17
CA TYR A 38 7.21 16.30 -19.56
C TYR A 38 6.68 15.10 -20.38
N LYS A 39 5.55 15.26 -21.09
CA LYS A 39 4.99 14.23 -21.99
C LYS A 39 5.91 14.00 -23.20
N ALA A 40 6.52 15.07 -23.72
CA ALA A 40 7.47 14.97 -24.81
C ALA A 40 8.76 14.25 -24.35
N TYR A 41 9.24 14.56 -23.14
CA TYR A 41 10.34 13.83 -22.51
C TYR A 41 10.03 12.35 -22.27
N ASP A 42 8.82 12.03 -21.82
CA ASP A 42 8.37 10.65 -21.66
C ASP A 42 8.37 9.88 -23.00
N ILE A 43 7.71 10.44 -24.02
CA ILE A 43 7.67 9.82 -25.36
C ILE A 43 9.09 9.67 -25.93
N LEU A 44 9.97 10.65 -25.70
CA LEU A 44 11.38 10.55 -26.08
C LEU A 44 12.05 9.38 -25.35
N GLY A 45 11.85 9.23 -24.03
CA GLY A 45 12.33 8.09 -23.25
C GLY A 45 11.87 6.75 -23.82
N LYS A 46 10.57 6.62 -24.17
CA LYS A 46 10.01 5.41 -24.82
C LYS A 46 10.70 5.09 -26.14
N TYR A 47 10.92 6.11 -26.99
CA TYR A 47 11.50 5.92 -28.32
C TYR A 47 12.98 5.58 -28.25
N LEU A 48 13.73 6.26 -27.38
CA LEU A 48 15.14 5.97 -27.13
C LEU A 48 15.29 4.55 -26.56
N HIS A 49 14.44 4.16 -25.62
CA HIS A 49 14.42 2.82 -25.06
C HIS A 49 14.14 1.75 -26.13
N PHE A 50 13.14 1.99 -27.00
CA PHE A 50 12.83 1.10 -28.12
C PHE A 50 14.02 0.94 -29.08
N MET A 51 14.78 2.01 -29.31
CA MET A 51 15.96 2.01 -30.16
C MET A 51 17.22 1.43 -29.50
N GLY A 52 17.13 0.94 -28.26
CA GLY A 52 18.26 0.41 -27.49
C GLY A 52 19.18 1.49 -26.90
N GLN A 53 18.78 2.76 -26.96
CA GLN A 53 19.52 3.92 -26.43
C GLN A 53 19.14 4.15 -24.97
N HIS A 54 19.46 3.19 -24.12
CA HIS A 54 18.93 3.12 -22.76
C HIS A 54 19.44 4.24 -21.84
N MET A 55 20.67 4.73 -22.01
CA MET A 55 21.18 5.86 -21.21
C MET A 55 20.47 7.15 -21.54
N GLU A 56 20.28 7.41 -22.83
CA GLU A 56 19.56 8.57 -23.31
C GLU A 56 18.08 8.47 -22.92
N ALA A 57 17.50 7.26 -22.87
CA ALA A 57 16.16 7.04 -22.37
C ALA A 57 16.02 7.34 -20.87
N VAL A 58 17.00 6.90 -20.06
CA VAL A 58 17.09 7.24 -18.63
C VAL A 58 17.15 8.75 -18.45
N GLN A 59 18.03 9.43 -19.17
CA GLN A 59 18.16 10.88 -19.09
C GLN A 59 16.84 11.58 -19.46
N ALA A 60 16.15 11.13 -20.52
CA ALA A 60 14.88 11.71 -20.93
C ALA A 60 13.78 11.55 -19.86
N TRP A 61 13.71 10.40 -19.18
CA TRP A 61 12.75 10.22 -18.09
C TRP A 61 13.14 10.96 -16.81
N GLU A 62 14.43 11.11 -16.50
CA GLU A 62 14.91 11.98 -15.42
C GLU A 62 14.54 13.45 -15.70
N ASP A 63 14.74 13.92 -16.92
CA ASP A 63 14.34 15.27 -17.33
C ASP A 63 12.82 15.46 -17.23
N SER A 64 12.03 14.42 -17.55
CA SER A 64 10.57 14.42 -17.37
C SER A 64 10.16 14.61 -15.90
N LEU A 65 10.77 13.85 -14.98
CA LEU A 65 10.52 13.96 -13.54
C LEU A 65 10.98 15.29 -12.97
N ASN A 66 12.20 15.72 -13.30
CA ASN A 66 12.75 17.00 -12.88
C ASN A 66 11.85 18.18 -13.31
N PHE A 67 11.27 18.09 -14.50
CA PHE A 67 10.32 19.10 -14.98
C PHE A 67 9.04 19.12 -14.16
N LEU A 68 8.47 17.94 -13.87
CA LEU A 68 7.27 17.80 -13.02
C LEU A 68 7.51 18.34 -11.61
N GLU A 69 8.67 18.03 -11.01
CA GLU A 69 9.07 18.49 -9.68
C GLU A 69 9.34 20.00 -9.62
N SER A 70 9.95 20.56 -10.67
CA SER A 70 10.28 22.00 -10.71
C SER A 70 9.08 22.90 -11.03
N ASN A 71 7.98 22.33 -11.54
CA ASN A 71 6.78 23.06 -11.95
C ASN A 71 5.52 22.65 -11.18
N VAL A 72 5.68 22.13 -9.96
CA VAL A 72 4.58 21.60 -9.11
C VAL A 72 3.36 22.53 -9.06
N GLU A 73 3.55 23.83 -8.86
CA GLU A 73 2.44 24.80 -8.78
C GLU A 73 1.63 24.92 -10.09
N ARG A 74 2.30 24.77 -11.24
CA ARG A 74 1.67 24.83 -12.57
C ARG A 74 1.06 23.50 -13.02
N VAL A 75 1.53 22.39 -12.44
CA VAL A 75 1.10 21.02 -12.80
C VAL A 75 0.04 20.49 -11.81
N ASN A 76 -0.27 21.24 -10.74
CA ASN A 76 -1.24 20.84 -9.70
C ASN A 76 -2.67 20.56 -10.21
N GLU A 77 -3.09 21.09 -11.37
CA GLU A 77 -4.38 20.73 -11.99
C GLU A 77 -4.37 19.35 -12.67
N LEU A 78 -3.19 18.75 -12.86
CA LEU A 78 -2.96 17.52 -13.64
C LEU A 78 -2.20 16.44 -12.83
N ARG A 79 -2.23 16.51 -11.49
CA ARG A 79 -1.56 15.58 -10.58
C ARG A 79 -2.22 14.19 -10.61
N ASP A 80 -2.15 13.53 -11.76
CA ASP A 80 -2.44 12.12 -11.88
C ASP A 80 -1.20 11.38 -11.36
N GLU A 81 -1.23 11.01 -10.07
CA GLU A 81 -0.17 10.25 -9.40
C GLU A 81 0.28 9.03 -10.23
N LYS A 82 -0.63 8.48 -11.05
CA LYS A 82 -0.36 7.39 -11.98
C LYS A 82 0.69 7.74 -13.04
N ILE A 83 0.79 9.00 -13.47
CA ILE A 83 1.78 9.44 -14.46
C ILE A 83 3.18 9.42 -13.85
N ILE A 84 3.32 9.93 -12.62
CA ILE A 84 4.61 9.94 -11.90
C ILE A 84 5.06 8.50 -11.64
N ASP A 85 4.15 7.64 -11.16
CA ASP A 85 4.43 6.22 -10.96
C ASP A 85 4.84 5.53 -12.26
N TRP A 86 4.14 5.83 -13.37
CA TRP A 86 4.44 5.25 -14.67
C TRP A 86 5.82 5.70 -15.21
N ILE A 87 6.20 6.97 -15.03
CA ILE A 87 7.53 7.47 -15.41
C ILE A 87 8.60 6.84 -14.53
N ASN A 88 8.36 6.73 -13.21
CA ASN A 88 9.27 6.08 -12.28
C ASN A 88 9.49 4.60 -12.62
N ILE A 89 8.43 3.85 -12.92
CA ILE A 89 8.53 2.45 -13.37
C ILE A 89 9.36 2.37 -14.65
N SER A 90 9.12 3.25 -15.62
CA SER A 90 9.85 3.28 -16.89
C SER A 90 11.33 3.62 -16.68
N LEU A 91 11.62 4.64 -15.86
CA LEU A 91 12.98 5.02 -15.48
C LEU A 91 13.73 3.87 -14.82
N GLN A 92 13.12 3.23 -13.82
CA GLN A 92 13.74 2.07 -13.18
C GLN A 92 13.95 0.94 -14.17
N THR A 93 13.00 0.71 -15.08
CA THR A 93 13.11 -0.29 -16.14
C THR A 93 14.27 0.01 -17.08
N ALA A 94 14.45 1.24 -17.60
CA ALA A 94 15.62 1.53 -18.45
C ALA A 94 16.93 1.54 -17.67
N ARG A 95 16.96 2.01 -16.42
CA ARG A 95 18.16 1.90 -15.59
C ARG A 95 18.54 0.45 -15.36
N ILE A 96 17.57 -0.43 -15.18
CA ILE A 96 17.78 -1.88 -15.16
C ILE A 96 18.31 -2.31 -16.53
N VAL A 97 17.60 -2.11 -17.63
CA VAL A 97 18.02 -2.55 -18.97
C VAL A 97 19.39 -2.01 -19.40
N HIS A 98 19.74 -0.76 -19.09
CA HIS A 98 21.08 -0.22 -19.32
C HIS A 98 22.14 -0.96 -18.50
N ARG A 99 21.91 -1.11 -17.19
CA ARG A 99 22.80 -1.87 -16.29
C ARG A 99 22.92 -3.34 -16.70
N LEU A 100 21.89 -3.90 -17.33
CA LEU A 100 21.88 -5.25 -17.89
C LEU A 100 22.54 -5.35 -19.27
N GLY A 101 22.56 -4.27 -20.04
CA GLY A 101 22.99 -4.20 -21.43
C GLY A 101 24.51 -4.22 -21.63
N THR A 102 25.30 -4.10 -20.57
CA THR A 102 26.76 -4.27 -20.65
C THR A 102 27.25 -5.68 -20.32
N ASP A 103 26.46 -6.53 -19.64
CA ASP A 103 26.96 -7.84 -19.14
C ASP A 103 25.97 -9.04 -19.23
N GLY A 104 24.88 -9.00 -20.02
CA GLY A 104 23.98 -10.16 -20.14
C GLY A 104 23.07 -10.19 -21.39
N PRO A 105 22.56 -11.36 -21.80
CA PRO A 105 22.07 -11.55 -23.18
C PRO A 105 20.69 -10.94 -23.45
N GLY A 106 20.61 -10.19 -24.55
CA GLY A 106 19.46 -10.14 -25.46
C GLY A 106 18.09 -9.84 -24.84
N VAL A 107 17.98 -8.78 -24.04
CA VAL A 107 16.68 -8.21 -23.66
C VAL A 107 16.12 -7.44 -24.86
N SER A 108 14.94 -7.83 -25.34
CA SER A 108 14.20 -7.09 -26.38
C SER A 108 12.81 -6.74 -25.86
N TYR A 109 12.18 -5.70 -26.42
CA TYR A 109 10.80 -5.32 -26.09
C TYR A 109 9.89 -5.58 -27.29
N LYS A 110 8.80 -6.31 -27.08
CA LYS A 110 7.75 -6.47 -28.09
C LYS A 110 6.37 -6.38 -27.41
N ASN A 111 5.52 -5.47 -27.90
CA ASN A 111 4.15 -5.27 -27.42
C ASN A 111 4.02 -5.07 -25.90
N HIS A 112 4.78 -4.12 -25.33
CA HIS A 112 4.70 -3.74 -23.91
C HIS A 112 5.05 -4.89 -22.95
N ARG A 113 5.71 -5.94 -23.46
CA ARG A 113 6.27 -7.04 -22.67
C ARG A 113 7.78 -7.08 -22.87
N VAL A 114 8.49 -7.27 -21.77
CA VAL A 114 9.90 -7.67 -21.80
C VAL A 114 9.97 -9.04 -22.46
N CYS A 115 10.47 -9.08 -23.69
CA CYS A 115 10.70 -10.29 -24.45
C CYS A 115 12.18 -10.66 -24.40
N TYR A 116 12.50 -11.66 -23.59
CA TYR A 116 13.82 -12.28 -23.60
C TYR A 116 13.95 -13.06 -24.91
N THR A 117 14.81 -12.60 -25.82
CA THR A 117 15.22 -13.46 -26.93
C THR A 117 15.96 -14.64 -26.33
N VAL A 118 15.53 -15.87 -26.66
CA VAL A 118 16.05 -17.12 -26.10
C VAL A 118 17.51 -17.31 -26.52
N SER A 119 18.40 -16.63 -25.81
CA SER A 119 19.82 -16.88 -25.81
C SER A 119 20.07 -17.94 -24.76
N LYS A 120 20.00 -19.22 -25.16
CA LYS A 120 20.65 -20.40 -24.55
C LYS A 120 20.45 -20.71 -23.05
N MET A 121 19.80 -19.86 -22.26
CA MET A 121 19.63 -20.03 -20.83
C MET A 121 18.43 -20.93 -20.53
N THR A 122 18.68 -21.96 -19.75
CA THR A 122 17.69 -22.79 -19.07
C THR A 122 16.80 -21.95 -18.15
N LYS A 123 15.64 -22.49 -17.76
CA LYS A 123 14.76 -21.84 -16.77
C LYS A 123 15.50 -21.54 -15.45
N THR A 124 16.45 -22.40 -15.09
CA THR A 124 17.31 -22.25 -13.92
C THR A 124 18.24 -21.05 -14.04
N GLU A 125 18.97 -20.94 -15.15
CA GLU A 125 19.88 -19.81 -15.39
C GLU A 125 19.12 -18.47 -15.45
N GLN A 126 17.90 -18.45 -15.98
CA GLN A 126 17.06 -17.25 -15.97
C GLN A 126 16.63 -16.84 -14.55
N ALA A 127 16.35 -17.81 -13.68
CA ALA A 127 15.99 -17.54 -12.30
C ALA A 127 17.21 -17.04 -11.50
N GLU A 128 18.37 -17.70 -11.65
CA GLU A 128 19.63 -17.31 -11.02
C GLU A 128 20.04 -15.88 -11.42
N TRP A 129 19.95 -15.55 -12.71
CA TRP A 129 20.28 -14.22 -13.20
C TRP A 129 19.29 -13.16 -12.68
N LYS A 130 17.98 -13.42 -12.65
CA LYS A 130 17.00 -12.48 -12.05
C LYS A 130 17.30 -12.20 -10.59
N ILE A 131 17.70 -13.24 -9.84
CA ILE A 131 18.07 -13.13 -8.44
C ILE A 131 19.34 -12.29 -8.28
N GLU A 132 20.34 -12.50 -9.14
CA GLU A 132 21.60 -11.75 -9.14
C GLU A 132 21.42 -10.28 -9.51
N GLN A 133 20.55 -9.95 -10.46
CA GLN A 133 20.31 -8.57 -10.87
C GLN A 133 19.49 -7.80 -9.84
N TYR A 134 18.58 -8.47 -9.13
CA TYR A 134 17.86 -7.87 -8.01
C TYR A 134 18.79 -7.67 -6.80
N HIS A 135 19.69 -8.62 -6.55
CA HIS A 135 20.79 -8.52 -5.59
C HIS A 135 21.60 -7.21 -5.75
N ARG A 136 21.88 -6.81 -7.00
CA ARG A 136 22.63 -5.57 -7.30
C ARG A 136 21.80 -4.29 -7.14
N ALA A 137 20.47 -4.42 -7.08
CA ALA A 137 19.55 -3.28 -7.11
C ALA A 137 19.02 -2.90 -5.71
N ASN A 138 19.01 -3.82 -4.75
CA ASN A 138 18.40 -3.58 -3.45
C ASN A 138 19.07 -4.43 -2.34
N ASP A 139 20.19 -3.95 -1.80
CA ASP A 139 20.77 -4.52 -0.58
C ASP A 139 19.83 -4.19 0.60
N GLY A 140 19.05 -5.18 1.04
CA GLY A 140 18.28 -5.10 2.29
C GLY A 140 16.77 -5.36 2.21
N ASP A 141 16.20 -5.66 1.04
CA ASP A 141 14.77 -6.02 0.95
C ASP A 141 14.53 -7.47 1.45
N PRO A 142 13.75 -7.68 2.53
CA PRO A 142 13.44 -8.99 3.07
C PRO A 142 12.77 -9.93 2.05
N GLN A 143 11.89 -9.40 1.20
CA GLN A 143 11.17 -10.21 0.20
C GLN A 143 12.12 -10.78 -0.85
N TRP A 144 13.20 -10.07 -1.15
CA TRP A 144 14.20 -10.54 -2.09
C TRP A 144 15.02 -11.70 -1.52
N LEU A 145 15.52 -11.57 -0.29
CA LEU A 145 16.25 -12.66 0.38
C LEU A 145 15.40 -13.94 0.44
N TYR A 146 14.10 -13.79 0.68
CA TYR A 146 13.14 -14.90 0.64
C TYR A 146 13.03 -15.53 -0.75
N ASN A 147 12.80 -14.74 -1.80
CA ASN A 147 12.68 -15.24 -3.18
C ASN A 147 13.97 -15.93 -3.64
N ALA A 148 15.14 -15.41 -3.24
CA ALA A 148 16.43 -16.02 -3.51
C ALA A 148 16.55 -17.38 -2.79
N ALA A 149 16.16 -17.45 -1.52
CA ALA A 149 16.12 -18.70 -0.77
C ALA A 149 15.18 -19.73 -1.42
N GLU A 150 13.98 -19.33 -1.84
CA GLU A 150 13.01 -20.22 -2.49
C GLU A 150 13.55 -20.78 -3.81
N CYS A 151 14.22 -19.96 -4.63
CA CYS A 151 14.80 -20.44 -5.87
C CYS A 151 15.96 -21.42 -5.63
N LEU A 152 16.85 -21.11 -4.69
CA LEU A 152 17.93 -22.03 -4.28
C LEU A 152 17.34 -23.35 -3.77
N TRP A 153 16.23 -23.29 -3.04
CA TRP A 153 15.49 -24.45 -2.58
C TRP A 153 14.99 -25.33 -3.73
N GLN A 154 14.35 -24.72 -4.73
CA GLN A 154 13.83 -25.42 -5.92
C GLN A 154 14.95 -26.08 -6.75
N GLN A 155 16.18 -25.59 -6.64
CA GLN A 155 17.37 -26.16 -7.29
C GLN A 155 18.07 -27.24 -6.45
N ASP A 156 17.47 -27.67 -5.34
CA ASP A 156 18.07 -28.60 -4.37
C ASP A 156 19.36 -28.07 -3.70
N LYS A 157 19.59 -26.74 -3.74
CA LYS A 157 20.72 -26.06 -3.08
C LYS A 157 20.35 -25.62 -1.67
N LYS A 158 19.90 -26.56 -0.83
CA LYS A 158 19.25 -26.27 0.47
C LYS A 158 20.13 -25.55 1.49
N GLU A 159 21.44 -25.83 1.52
CA GLU A 159 22.38 -25.13 2.41
C GLU A 159 22.55 -23.64 2.06
N GLN A 160 22.53 -23.33 0.76
CA GLN A 160 22.61 -21.94 0.29
C GLN A 160 21.29 -21.22 0.58
N ALA A 161 20.16 -21.90 0.38
CA ALA A 161 18.84 -21.38 0.75
C ALA A 161 18.78 -21.07 2.26
N TYR A 162 19.27 -21.98 3.10
CA TYR A 162 19.39 -21.77 4.55
C TYR A 162 20.20 -20.51 4.90
N THR A 163 21.37 -20.34 4.29
CA THR A 163 22.20 -19.13 4.51
C THR A 163 21.44 -17.84 4.14
N ARG A 164 20.64 -17.85 3.08
CA ARG A 164 19.79 -16.70 2.70
C ARG A 164 18.66 -16.46 3.69
N LEU A 165 18.05 -17.52 4.23
CA LEU A 165 17.03 -17.41 5.28
C LEU A 165 17.61 -16.86 6.59
N GLU A 166 18.84 -17.23 6.96
CA GLU A 166 19.52 -16.62 8.11
C GLU A 166 19.80 -15.13 7.91
N GLN A 167 20.28 -14.75 6.72
CA GLN A 167 20.46 -13.34 6.35
C GLN A 167 19.14 -12.56 6.40
N LEU A 168 18.06 -13.16 5.89
CA LEU A 168 16.72 -12.61 5.95
C LEU A 168 16.29 -12.35 7.37
N ILE A 169 16.36 -13.36 8.24
CA ILE A 169 15.95 -13.24 9.64
C ILE A 169 16.84 -12.26 10.42
N GLY A 170 18.12 -12.15 10.05
CA GLY A 170 19.02 -11.13 10.60
C GLY A 170 18.63 -9.70 10.20
N THR A 171 17.92 -9.52 9.08
CA THR A 171 17.44 -8.22 8.58
C THR A 171 16.02 -7.92 9.05
N ASP A 172 15.14 -8.92 9.00
CA ASP A 172 13.75 -8.87 9.43
C ASP A 172 13.39 -10.18 10.14
N SER A 173 13.49 -10.13 11.47
CA SER A 173 13.18 -11.26 12.34
C SER A 173 11.69 -11.57 12.43
N THR A 174 10.83 -10.79 11.77
CA THR A 174 9.36 -10.98 11.77
C THR A 174 8.86 -11.62 10.47
N PHE A 175 9.75 -11.89 9.51
CA PHE A 175 9.38 -12.44 8.21
C PHE A 175 8.87 -13.89 8.29
N ALA A 176 7.56 -14.05 8.51
CA ALA A 176 6.93 -15.34 8.87
C ALA A 176 7.18 -16.48 7.87
N ALA A 177 7.24 -16.19 6.57
CA ALA A 177 7.45 -17.20 5.54
C ALA A 177 8.85 -17.83 5.60
N ALA A 178 9.86 -17.09 6.08
CA ALA A 178 11.22 -17.59 6.24
C ALA A 178 11.26 -18.73 7.27
N TYR A 179 10.55 -18.56 8.39
CA TYR A 179 10.44 -19.58 9.43
C TYR A 179 9.74 -20.85 8.95
N LYS A 180 8.76 -20.75 8.04
CA LYS A 180 8.12 -21.92 7.43
C LYS A 180 9.12 -22.75 6.62
N MET A 181 9.95 -22.08 5.83
CA MET A 181 11.02 -22.75 5.06
C MET A 181 12.08 -23.35 5.98
N LEU A 182 12.51 -22.64 7.03
CA LEU A 182 13.43 -23.18 8.03
C LEU A 182 12.87 -24.41 8.74
N ALA A 183 11.57 -24.43 9.08
CA ALA A 183 10.95 -25.60 9.68
C ALA A 183 11.04 -26.83 8.76
N THR A 184 10.87 -26.63 7.45
CA THR A 184 11.03 -27.70 6.45
C THR A 184 12.49 -28.13 6.37
N TYR A 185 13.45 -27.20 6.39
CA TYR A 185 14.89 -27.48 6.38
C TYR A 185 15.31 -28.37 7.55
N PHE A 186 14.94 -27.97 8.77
CA PHE A 186 15.29 -28.72 9.97
C PHE A 186 14.60 -30.08 10.03
N THR A 187 13.36 -30.19 9.53
CA THR A 187 12.65 -31.48 9.41
C THR A 187 13.44 -32.46 8.53
N GLU A 188 13.93 -32.01 7.38
CA GLU A 188 14.72 -32.85 6.48
C GLU A 188 16.09 -33.23 7.07
N LYS A 189 16.63 -32.41 7.97
CA LYS A 189 17.85 -32.70 8.74
C LYS A 189 17.61 -33.60 9.96
N ASN A 190 16.36 -34.00 10.22
CA ASN A 190 15.93 -34.70 11.43
C ASN A 190 16.21 -33.91 12.73
N ASP A 191 16.30 -32.58 12.66
CA ASP A 191 16.36 -31.70 13.82
C ASP A 191 14.94 -31.27 14.21
N THR A 192 14.27 -32.12 14.99
CA THR A 192 12.89 -31.90 15.40
C THR A 192 12.73 -30.68 16.32
N THR A 193 13.77 -30.31 17.07
CA THR A 193 13.70 -29.19 18.01
C THR A 193 13.66 -27.87 17.25
N SER A 194 14.62 -27.65 16.35
CA SER A 194 14.70 -26.44 15.52
C SER A 194 13.53 -26.34 14.54
N ALA A 195 13.04 -27.49 14.03
CA ALA A 195 11.86 -27.54 13.18
C ALA A 195 10.60 -27.05 13.92
N ASN A 196 10.38 -27.55 15.15
CA ASN A 196 9.24 -27.15 15.98
C ASN A 196 9.32 -25.67 16.37
N GLU A 197 10.49 -25.19 16.79
CA GLU A 197 10.68 -23.77 17.13
C GLU A 197 10.39 -22.86 15.93
N SER A 198 10.90 -23.21 14.75
CA SER A 198 10.65 -22.46 13.51
C SER A 198 9.15 -22.48 13.16
N MET A 199 8.45 -23.60 13.36
CA MET A 199 7.01 -23.68 13.12
C MET A 199 6.22 -22.78 14.08
N LEU A 200 6.60 -22.72 15.37
CA LEU A 200 5.98 -21.82 16.34
C LEU A 200 6.18 -20.35 15.97
N LYS A 201 7.41 -19.97 15.58
CA LYS A 201 7.72 -18.62 15.07
C LYS A 201 6.93 -18.29 13.81
N HIS A 202 6.80 -19.24 12.88
CA HIS A 202 5.97 -19.08 11.69
C HIS A 202 4.51 -18.82 12.05
N LYS A 203 3.90 -19.66 12.91
CA LYS A 203 2.51 -19.50 13.36
C LYS A 203 2.30 -18.14 14.02
N PHE A 204 3.22 -17.75 14.90
CA PHE A 204 3.18 -16.48 15.62
C PHE A 204 3.24 -15.28 14.66
N TYR A 205 4.33 -15.15 13.88
CA TYR A 205 4.51 -13.99 13.01
C TYR A 205 3.55 -13.97 11.80
N SER A 206 2.98 -15.10 11.40
CA SER A 206 1.92 -15.10 10.37
C SER A 206 0.62 -14.47 10.89
N TRP A 207 0.41 -14.47 12.19
CA TRP A 207 -0.72 -13.81 12.83
C TRP A 207 -0.41 -12.34 13.13
N ILE A 208 0.82 -11.95 13.40
CA ILE A 208 1.13 -10.54 13.67
C ILE A 208 1.12 -9.71 12.37
N PRO A 209 0.33 -8.63 12.27
CA PRO A 209 0.39 -7.73 11.11
C PRO A 209 1.77 -7.08 10.98
N SER A 210 2.24 -6.86 9.75
CA SER A 210 3.58 -6.33 9.48
C SER A 210 3.83 -4.90 10.00
N PHE A 211 2.78 -4.14 10.30
CA PHE A 211 2.91 -2.82 10.92
C PHE A 211 3.11 -2.88 12.45
N CYS A 212 2.92 -4.04 13.09
CA CYS A 212 3.18 -4.23 14.52
C CYS A 212 4.65 -4.61 14.74
N ARG A 213 5.47 -3.65 15.19
CA ARG A 213 6.94 -3.81 15.27
C ARG A 213 7.48 -4.05 16.67
N HIS A 214 6.65 -3.88 17.70
CA HIS A 214 7.02 -4.05 19.11
C HIS A 214 6.58 -5.41 19.67
N ILE A 215 6.01 -6.29 18.84
CA ILE A 215 5.64 -7.65 19.21
C ILE A 215 6.70 -8.64 18.72
N GLU A 216 7.59 -9.03 19.64
CA GLU A 216 8.61 -10.05 19.37
C GLU A 216 8.13 -11.45 19.77
N TYR A 217 8.63 -12.47 19.09
CA TYR A 217 8.40 -13.86 19.52
C TYR A 217 9.06 -14.15 20.86
N ASN A 218 8.26 -14.54 21.84
CA ASN A 218 8.69 -15.17 23.09
C ASN A 218 7.53 -16.03 23.65
N PRO A 219 7.78 -16.91 24.63
CA PRO A 219 6.74 -17.80 25.16
C PRO A 219 5.52 -17.07 25.73
N GLU A 220 5.69 -15.90 26.36
CA GLU A 220 4.59 -15.11 26.93
C GLU A 220 3.69 -14.55 25.82
N ASN A 221 4.28 -13.94 24.79
CA ASN A 221 3.55 -13.41 23.64
C ASN A 221 2.86 -14.51 22.84
N LEU A 222 3.47 -15.69 22.73
CA LEU A 222 2.82 -16.84 22.10
C LEU A 222 1.54 -17.24 22.84
N VAL A 223 1.58 -17.28 24.18
CA VAL A 223 0.38 -17.55 25.00
C VAL A 223 -0.70 -16.51 24.75
N ILE A 224 -0.35 -15.22 24.66
CA ILE A 224 -1.31 -14.16 24.32
C ILE A 224 -1.97 -14.43 22.96
N VAL A 225 -1.19 -14.74 21.91
CA VAL A 225 -1.76 -15.05 20.58
C VAL A 225 -2.68 -16.27 20.64
N GLU A 226 -2.32 -17.30 21.41
CA GLU A 226 -3.16 -18.49 21.58
C GLU A 226 -4.47 -18.18 22.32
N GLU A 227 -4.43 -17.35 23.36
CA GLU A 227 -5.64 -16.87 24.05
C GLU A 227 -6.53 -16.05 23.12
N LEU A 228 -5.95 -15.12 22.36
CA LEU A 228 -6.65 -14.25 21.42
C LEU A 228 -7.28 -15.00 20.24
N THR A 229 -6.72 -16.15 19.87
CA THR A 229 -7.27 -17.03 18.83
C THR A 229 -8.24 -18.08 19.39
N SER A 230 -8.50 -18.07 20.70
CA SER A 230 -9.42 -18.99 21.38
C SER A 230 -10.72 -18.29 21.83
N ASP A 231 -11.59 -19.06 22.48
CA ASP A 231 -12.83 -18.55 23.09
C ASP A 231 -12.57 -17.61 24.30
N HIS A 232 -11.32 -17.53 24.80
CA HIS A 232 -10.92 -16.63 25.89
C HIS A 232 -10.49 -15.23 25.42
N SER A 233 -10.58 -14.93 24.12
CA SER A 233 -10.12 -13.66 23.53
C SER A 233 -10.70 -12.42 24.21
N LEU A 234 -12.00 -12.43 24.56
CA LEU A 234 -12.64 -11.30 25.26
C LEU A 234 -12.07 -11.07 26.66
N GLU A 235 -11.79 -12.15 27.38
CA GLU A 235 -11.18 -12.08 28.72
C GLU A 235 -9.76 -11.53 28.61
N CYS A 236 -8.94 -12.09 27.71
CA CYS A 236 -7.57 -11.63 27.45
C CYS A 236 -7.52 -10.13 27.09
N VAL A 237 -8.41 -9.65 26.23
CA VAL A 237 -8.53 -8.21 25.92
C VAL A 237 -8.92 -7.39 27.15
N SER A 238 -9.87 -7.90 27.95
CA SER A 238 -10.45 -7.16 29.07
C SER A 238 -9.56 -7.14 30.32
N THR A 239 -8.65 -8.10 30.47
CA THR A 239 -7.79 -8.26 31.64
C THR A 239 -6.32 -8.05 31.27
N THR A 240 -5.72 -8.97 30.53
CA THR A 240 -4.29 -8.97 30.20
C THR A 240 -3.92 -7.73 29.40
N LEU A 241 -4.57 -7.49 28.26
CA LEU A 241 -4.20 -6.38 27.39
C LEU A 241 -4.65 -5.04 27.98
N ALA A 242 -5.90 -4.92 28.45
CA ALA A 242 -6.41 -3.65 29.00
C ALA A 242 -5.61 -3.11 30.21
N ASN A 243 -4.99 -3.98 31.01
CA ASN A 243 -4.17 -3.56 32.16
C ASN A 243 -2.68 -3.33 31.81
N ASP A 244 -2.24 -3.71 30.60
CA ASP A 244 -0.89 -3.47 30.10
C ASP A 244 -0.92 -2.28 29.13
N GLU A 245 -0.46 -1.10 29.56
CA GLU A 245 -0.41 0.12 28.73
C GLU A 245 0.83 0.19 27.82
N SER A 246 1.63 -0.87 27.72
CA SER A 246 2.80 -0.89 26.85
C SER A 246 2.43 -0.83 25.36
N ARG A 247 3.40 -0.38 24.54
CA ARG A 247 3.29 -0.40 23.07
C ARG A 247 3.00 -1.79 22.51
N ARG A 248 3.61 -2.82 23.11
CA ARG A 248 3.36 -4.24 22.79
C ARG A 248 1.88 -4.57 22.91
N SER A 249 1.26 -4.23 24.04
CA SER A 249 -0.16 -4.48 24.28
C SER A 249 -1.05 -3.66 23.34
N THR A 250 -0.70 -2.40 23.08
CA THR A 250 -1.38 -1.55 22.08
C THR A 250 -1.37 -2.19 20.70
N GLU A 251 -0.24 -2.74 20.25
CA GLU A 251 -0.15 -3.46 18.98
C GLU A 251 -0.92 -4.79 18.98
N PHE A 252 -1.03 -5.50 20.11
CA PHE A 252 -1.88 -6.68 20.21
C PHE A 252 -3.36 -6.33 20.04
N LEU A 253 -3.81 -5.23 20.67
CA LEU A 253 -5.17 -4.71 20.46
C LEU A 253 -5.40 -4.36 18.99
N ALA A 254 -4.43 -3.73 18.33
CA ALA A 254 -4.51 -3.43 16.91
C ALA A 254 -4.52 -4.70 16.03
N ALA A 255 -3.69 -5.70 16.35
CA ALA A 255 -3.65 -6.97 15.63
C ALA A 255 -5.01 -7.69 15.66
N ILE A 256 -5.69 -7.68 16.81
CA ILE A 256 -7.06 -8.22 16.93
C ILE A 256 -8.03 -7.46 16.02
N CYS A 257 -7.97 -6.13 16.01
CA CYS A 257 -8.79 -5.31 15.14
C CYS A 257 -8.50 -5.55 13.64
N TYR A 258 -7.26 -5.84 13.29
CA TYR A 258 -6.85 -6.18 11.92
C TYR A 258 -7.43 -7.52 11.45
N HIS A 259 -7.41 -8.55 12.32
CA HIS A 259 -8.02 -9.87 12.03
C HIS A 259 -9.55 -9.87 12.10
N HIS A 260 -10.14 -8.74 12.48
CA HIS A 260 -11.57 -8.52 12.41
C HIS A 260 -12.42 -9.53 13.21
N TYR A 261 -12.16 -9.63 14.51
CA TYR A 261 -12.99 -10.41 15.42
C TYR A 261 -14.34 -9.71 15.69
N HIS A 262 -15.37 -10.03 14.92
CA HIS A 262 -16.70 -9.45 15.11
C HIS A 262 -17.19 -9.49 16.57
N GLY A 263 -17.83 -8.40 17.01
CA GLY A 263 -18.60 -8.37 18.24
C GLY A 263 -17.87 -7.72 19.41
N SER A 264 -17.99 -8.30 20.61
CA SER A 264 -17.53 -7.69 21.86
C SER A 264 -16.01 -7.52 21.93
N VAL A 265 -15.24 -8.44 21.34
CA VAL A 265 -13.78 -8.45 21.37
C VAL A 265 -13.22 -7.23 20.64
N GLU A 266 -13.54 -7.06 19.34
CA GLU A 266 -13.08 -5.92 18.54
C GLU A 266 -13.60 -4.58 19.09
N ASN A 267 -14.87 -4.52 19.53
CA ASN A 267 -15.42 -3.31 20.14
C ASN A 267 -14.66 -2.90 21.42
N LYS A 268 -14.30 -3.88 22.25
CA LYS A 268 -13.51 -3.64 23.46
C LYS A 268 -12.09 -3.21 23.13
N ALA A 269 -11.47 -3.82 22.12
CA ALA A 269 -10.13 -3.45 21.68
C ALA A 269 -10.07 -2.01 21.15
N PHE A 270 -10.99 -1.61 20.27
CA PHE A 270 -11.08 -0.22 19.81
C PHE A 270 -11.38 0.77 20.93
N ALA A 271 -12.26 0.42 21.87
CA ALA A 271 -12.56 1.26 23.01
C ALA A 271 -11.33 1.49 23.91
N GLU A 272 -10.51 0.45 24.09
CA GLU A 272 -9.27 0.55 24.87
C GLU A 272 -8.21 1.36 24.13
N LEU A 273 -8.04 1.17 22.81
CA LEU A 273 -7.16 2.00 21.98
C LEU A 273 -7.56 3.49 22.03
N GLU A 274 -8.85 3.79 21.88
CA GLU A 274 -9.36 5.17 22.01
C GLU A 274 -9.10 5.74 23.42
N LYS A 275 -9.34 4.95 24.47
CA LYS A 275 -9.12 5.34 25.87
C LYS A 275 -7.64 5.69 26.10
N ARG A 276 -6.71 4.84 25.68
CA ARG A 276 -5.26 5.10 25.78
C ARG A 276 -4.88 6.35 25.03
N GLY A 277 -5.33 6.48 23.79
CA GLY A 277 -5.02 7.64 22.96
C GLY A 277 -5.52 8.97 23.55
N LYS A 278 -6.65 8.96 24.27
CA LYS A 278 -7.15 10.13 25.02
C LYS A 278 -6.35 10.43 26.28
N ALA A 279 -5.84 9.41 26.96
CA ALA A 279 -5.08 9.55 28.20
C ALA A 279 -3.59 9.88 27.96
N SER A 280 -3.07 9.57 26.78
CA SER A 280 -1.67 9.80 26.40
C SER A 280 -1.45 11.17 25.75
N GLU A 281 -0.20 11.65 25.85
CA GLU A 281 0.30 12.85 25.19
C GLU A 281 1.61 12.56 24.44
N GLY A 282 1.98 13.45 23.50
CA GLY A 282 3.23 13.38 22.74
C GLY A 282 3.44 12.04 22.03
N ALA A 283 4.65 11.49 22.14
CA ALA A 283 5.09 10.33 21.38
C ALA A 283 4.22 9.06 21.58
N GLU A 284 3.58 8.90 22.74
CA GLU A 284 2.70 7.74 22.97
C GLU A 284 1.33 7.91 22.33
N ARG A 285 0.80 9.13 22.35
CA ARG A 285 -0.43 9.48 21.60
C ARG A 285 -0.21 9.33 20.10
N ASP A 286 0.94 9.79 19.60
CA ASP A 286 1.33 9.68 18.19
C ASP A 286 1.50 8.24 17.76
N PHE A 287 2.11 7.42 18.63
CA PHE A 287 2.21 5.98 18.39
C PHE A 287 0.82 5.35 18.23
N ILE A 288 -0.08 5.53 19.19
CA ILE A 288 -1.45 4.96 19.13
C ILE A 288 -2.21 5.48 17.89
N GLY A 289 -2.10 6.78 17.60
CA GLY A 289 -2.71 7.38 16.41
C GLY A 289 -2.17 6.76 15.12
N SER A 290 -0.85 6.61 14.99
CA SER A 290 -0.22 5.95 13.85
C SER A 290 -0.64 4.48 13.70
N THR A 291 -0.78 3.75 14.80
CA THR A 291 -1.26 2.36 14.79
C THR A 291 -2.69 2.28 14.26
N LEU A 292 -3.58 3.19 14.67
CA LEU A 292 -4.95 3.25 14.14
C LEU A 292 -4.99 3.68 12.67
N MET A 293 -4.08 4.56 12.23
CA MET A 293 -3.94 4.91 10.81
C MET A 293 -3.51 3.70 9.98
N HIS A 294 -2.55 2.90 10.46
CA HIS A 294 -2.16 1.65 9.79
C HIS A 294 -3.31 0.65 9.68
N LEU A 295 -4.24 0.61 10.64
CA LEU A 295 -5.45 -0.20 10.52
C LEU A 295 -6.35 0.30 9.38
N ILE A 296 -6.45 1.61 9.14
CA ILE A 296 -7.19 2.16 8.00
C ILE A 296 -6.45 1.87 6.69
N GLU A 297 -5.13 1.97 6.64
CA GLU A 297 -4.35 1.76 5.42
C GLU A 297 -4.28 0.29 5.00
N ASN A 298 -4.24 -0.63 5.96
CA ASN A 298 -4.06 -2.06 5.74
C ASN A 298 -5.32 -2.86 6.05
N HIS A 299 -6.49 -2.22 6.13
CA HIS A 299 -7.74 -2.90 6.50
C HIS A 299 -8.07 -4.05 5.54
N GLN A 300 -8.63 -5.13 6.10
CA GLN A 300 -9.24 -6.20 5.31
C GLN A 300 -10.76 -6.02 5.20
N THR A 301 -11.36 -5.27 6.13
CA THR A 301 -12.81 -5.11 6.24
C THR A 301 -13.21 -3.66 6.52
N VAL A 302 -14.43 -3.31 6.12
CA VAL A 302 -15.03 -1.99 6.37
C VAL A 302 -15.24 -1.73 7.87
N CYS A 303 -15.48 -2.78 8.65
CA CYS A 303 -15.67 -2.67 10.09
C CYS A 303 -14.39 -2.25 10.82
N THR A 304 -13.22 -2.73 10.39
CA THR A 304 -11.92 -2.26 10.92
C THR A 304 -11.74 -0.77 10.66
N VAL A 305 -12.06 -0.30 9.45
CA VAL A 305 -12.01 1.13 9.10
C VAL A 305 -12.96 1.94 9.97
N LYS A 306 -14.22 1.50 10.11
CA LYS A 306 -15.22 2.12 10.99
C LYS A 306 -14.72 2.28 12.42
N GLY A 307 -14.18 1.21 13.00
CA GLY A 307 -13.67 1.20 14.36
C GLY A 307 -12.48 2.13 14.54
N ALA A 308 -11.50 2.05 13.64
CA ALA A 308 -10.30 2.88 13.67
C ALA A 308 -10.63 4.37 13.47
N ALA A 309 -11.46 4.70 12.48
CA ALA A 309 -11.94 6.07 12.23
C ALA A 309 -12.66 6.66 13.45
N LYS A 310 -13.54 5.87 14.09
CA LYS A 310 -14.25 6.30 15.30
C LYS A 310 -13.32 6.50 16.49
N ALA A 311 -12.32 5.64 16.67
CA ALA A 311 -11.34 5.75 17.74
C ALA A 311 -10.47 7.02 17.54
N LEU A 312 -9.92 7.19 16.35
CA LEU A 312 -9.14 8.36 15.93
C LEU A 312 -9.89 9.68 16.11
N ALA A 313 -11.15 9.75 15.65
CA ALA A 313 -12.02 10.90 15.84
C ALA A 313 -12.28 11.17 17.33
N GLY A 314 -12.52 10.12 18.11
CA GLY A 314 -12.72 10.25 19.56
C GLY A 314 -11.49 10.77 20.30
N MET A 315 -10.31 10.37 19.87
CA MET A 315 -9.05 10.89 20.38
C MET A 315 -8.82 12.35 19.97
N LYS A 316 -9.47 12.84 18.90
CA LYS A 316 -9.11 14.08 18.20
C LYS A 316 -7.64 14.05 17.76
N TYR A 317 -7.27 12.96 17.09
CA TYR A 317 -5.92 12.82 16.56
C TYR A 317 -5.71 13.77 15.37
N GLU A 318 -4.49 14.30 15.25
CA GLU A 318 -4.16 15.24 14.18
C GLU A 318 -4.28 14.57 12.80
N ASN A 319 -4.62 15.34 11.78
CA ASN A 319 -4.79 14.87 10.39
C ASN A 319 -5.91 13.84 10.15
N VAL A 320 -6.77 13.58 11.16
CA VAL A 320 -7.93 12.69 11.01
C VAL A 320 -8.95 13.24 10.04
N PHE A 321 -9.12 14.56 9.99
CA PHE A 321 -10.08 15.20 9.10
C PHE A 321 -9.85 14.80 7.64
N GLU A 322 -8.60 14.91 7.17
CA GLU A 322 -8.18 14.63 5.80
C GLU A 322 -8.42 13.15 5.45
N VAL A 323 -8.21 12.25 6.41
CA VAL A 323 -8.50 10.82 6.23
C VAL A 323 -9.99 10.56 6.14
N LEU A 324 -10.80 11.17 7.02
CA LEU A 324 -12.25 11.02 7.00
C LEU A 324 -12.87 11.62 5.74
N GLU A 325 -12.40 12.79 5.30
CA GLU A 325 -12.82 13.44 4.05
C GLU A 325 -12.58 12.52 2.85
N ARG A 326 -11.39 11.89 2.76
CA ARG A 326 -11.06 10.93 1.69
C ARG A 326 -11.91 9.66 1.72
N LEU A 327 -12.31 9.21 2.91
CA LEU A 327 -13.13 8.00 3.08
C LEU A 327 -14.63 8.27 2.85
N LEU A 328 -15.08 9.52 3.01
CA LEU A 328 -16.50 9.88 2.93
C LEU A 328 -17.18 9.46 1.61
N PRO A 329 -16.58 9.67 0.41
CA PRO A 329 -17.17 9.20 -0.86
C PRO A 329 -17.29 7.66 -0.96
N GLN A 330 -16.58 6.92 -0.12
CA GLN A 330 -16.59 5.45 -0.11
C GLN A 330 -17.65 4.89 0.84
N ASP A 331 -18.25 5.70 1.73
CA ASP A 331 -19.26 5.28 2.72
C ASP A 331 -20.67 5.16 2.15
N VAL A 332 -20.80 4.68 0.92
CA VAL A 332 -22.08 4.62 0.20
C VAL A 332 -22.81 3.29 0.36
N ASN A 333 -22.16 2.28 0.95
CA ASN A 333 -22.74 0.95 1.10
C ASN A 333 -23.67 0.89 2.33
N PRO A 334 -24.98 0.64 2.16
CA PRO A 334 -25.92 0.54 3.28
C PRO A 334 -25.66 -0.64 4.21
N PHE A 335 -25.19 -1.76 3.65
CA PHE A 335 -25.08 -3.02 4.39
C PHE A 335 -23.82 -3.08 5.25
N PHE A 336 -22.74 -2.48 4.76
CA PHE A 336 -21.45 -2.40 5.45
C PHE A 336 -20.99 -0.95 5.53
N PRO A 337 -21.64 -0.17 6.41
CA PRO A 337 -21.35 1.24 6.53
C PRO A 337 -20.04 1.54 7.28
N MET A 338 -19.21 2.45 6.77
CA MET A 338 -18.04 2.97 7.49
C MET A 338 -18.42 3.94 8.61
N ASN A 339 -19.59 4.59 8.53
CA ASN A 339 -20.07 5.60 9.48
C ASN A 339 -19.13 6.81 9.57
N ILE A 340 -18.61 7.26 8.43
CA ILE A 340 -17.73 8.42 8.32
C ILE A 340 -18.43 9.70 8.80
N PRO A 341 -19.71 9.99 8.48
CA PRO A 341 -20.39 11.16 9.04
C PRO A 341 -20.40 11.16 10.57
N THR A 342 -20.67 10.00 11.18
CA THR A 342 -20.63 9.84 12.64
C THR A 342 -19.22 10.13 13.19
N ALA A 343 -18.16 9.65 12.53
CA ALA A 343 -16.79 9.94 12.93
C ALA A 343 -16.45 11.44 12.79
N LEU A 344 -16.90 12.10 11.71
CA LEU A 344 -16.73 13.55 11.52
C LEU A 344 -17.41 14.37 12.62
N GLY A 345 -18.64 14.01 12.99
CA GLY A 345 -19.34 14.64 14.11
C GLY A 345 -18.60 14.47 15.44
N LYS A 346 -18.09 13.25 15.70
CA LYS A 346 -17.30 12.94 16.90
C LYS A 346 -15.97 13.70 16.95
N LEU A 347 -15.32 13.91 15.80
CA LEU A 347 -14.11 14.71 15.68
C LEU A 347 -14.39 16.16 16.09
N GLY A 348 -15.53 16.70 15.64
CA GLY A 348 -15.96 18.07 15.95
C GLY A 348 -15.13 19.15 15.23
N ASP A 349 -14.47 18.80 14.12
CA ASP A 349 -13.75 19.76 13.28
C ASP A 349 -14.76 20.53 12.41
N PRO A 350 -14.88 21.87 12.54
CA PRO A 350 -15.86 22.65 11.78
C PRO A 350 -15.73 22.54 10.26
N ARG A 351 -14.57 22.13 9.74
CA ARG A 351 -14.37 21.85 8.31
C ARG A 351 -15.28 20.73 7.80
N ALA A 352 -15.82 19.88 8.68
CA ALA A 352 -16.76 18.83 8.32
C ALA A 352 -18.15 19.36 7.95
N ILE A 353 -18.56 20.53 8.47
CA ILE A 353 -19.90 21.09 8.24
C ILE A 353 -20.24 21.21 6.74
N PRO A 354 -19.42 21.85 5.88
CA PRO A 354 -19.74 21.94 4.46
C PRO A 354 -19.82 20.58 3.76
N LEU A 355 -19.02 19.59 4.18
CA LEU A 355 -19.07 18.23 3.62
C LEU A 355 -20.38 17.53 3.96
N LEU A 356 -20.82 17.63 5.22
CA LEU A 356 -22.06 17.01 5.71
C LEU A 356 -23.30 17.68 5.09
N VAL A 357 -23.31 19.02 4.97
CA VAL A 357 -24.39 19.77 4.30
C VAL A 357 -24.51 19.36 2.83
N LYS A 358 -23.38 19.26 2.12
CA LYS A 358 -23.35 18.85 0.72
C LYS A 358 -23.97 17.46 0.49
N ILE A 359 -23.77 16.51 1.40
CA ILE A 359 -24.39 15.17 1.32
C ILE A 359 -25.91 15.26 1.42
N ILE A 360 -26.41 16.09 2.34
CA ILE A 360 -27.84 16.29 2.56
C ILE A 360 -28.46 16.92 1.30
N GLU A 361 -27.88 18.00 0.79
CA GLU A 361 -28.38 18.72 -0.40
C GLU A 361 -28.43 17.83 -1.64
N HIS A 362 -27.33 17.13 -1.97
CA HIS A 362 -27.29 16.26 -3.15
C HIS A 362 -28.33 15.14 -3.12
N THR A 363 -28.66 14.61 -1.94
CA THR A 363 -29.65 13.54 -1.82
C THR A 363 -31.08 14.08 -1.98
N MET A 364 -31.33 15.32 -1.54
CA MET A 364 -32.65 15.96 -1.68
C MET A 364 -32.96 16.36 -3.12
N ASP A 365 -31.95 16.75 -3.91
CA ASP A 365 -32.15 17.12 -5.32
C ASP A 365 -32.50 15.91 -6.20
N GLU A 366 -31.90 14.74 -5.95
CA GLU A 366 -32.19 13.51 -6.70
C GLU A 366 -33.61 12.96 -6.43
N GLU A 367 -34.14 13.12 -5.22
CA GLU A 367 -35.52 12.69 -4.90
C GLU A 367 -36.60 13.53 -5.61
N ASN A 368 -36.27 14.76 -6.03
CA ASN A 368 -37.21 15.64 -6.75
C ASN A 368 -37.35 15.28 -8.24
N GLU A 369 -36.38 14.61 -8.85
CA GLU A 369 -36.44 14.18 -10.26
C GLU A 369 -37.28 12.90 -10.47
N ASP A 370 -37.48 12.07 -9.44
CA ASP A 370 -38.21 10.79 -9.49
C ASP A 370 -39.59 10.80 -8.77
N SER A 371 -40.16 11.99 -8.55
CA SER A 371 -41.38 12.14 -7.72
C SER A 371 -42.69 11.71 -8.41
N ASP A 372 -43.02 10.42 -8.31
CA ASP A 372 -44.42 9.94 -8.21
C ASP A 372 -44.60 8.85 -7.11
N SER A 373 -43.67 8.77 -6.14
CA SER A 373 -43.74 7.81 -5.04
C SER A 373 -43.33 8.45 -3.72
N SER A 374 -44.34 8.87 -2.93
CA SER A 374 -44.21 9.57 -1.64
C SER A 374 -43.64 8.74 -0.46
N ASP A 375 -42.87 7.68 -0.73
CA ASP A 375 -42.27 6.79 0.27
C ASP A 375 -40.71 6.72 0.16
N GLY A 376 -40.09 7.66 -0.57
CA GLY A 376 -38.67 7.58 -0.99
C GLY A 376 -37.59 7.69 0.10
N LEU A 377 -37.82 8.48 1.16
CA LEU A 377 -36.79 8.82 2.16
C LEU A 377 -36.27 7.59 2.95
N PHE A 378 -37.05 6.51 3.00
CA PHE A 378 -36.71 5.26 3.69
C PHE A 378 -36.48 4.07 2.76
N SER A 379 -36.66 4.24 1.44
CA SER A 379 -36.59 3.16 0.46
C SER A 379 -35.24 3.09 -0.27
N SER A 380 -34.47 4.18 -0.29
CA SER A 380 -33.11 4.26 -0.84
C SER A 380 -32.05 3.89 0.21
N GLY A 381 -32.09 2.64 0.71
CA GLY A 381 -31.43 2.20 1.95
C GLY A 381 -29.98 2.65 2.24
N GLY A 382 -29.18 3.01 1.22
CA GLY A 382 -27.84 3.60 1.36
C GLY A 382 -27.78 5.12 1.50
N LYS A 383 -28.54 5.86 0.68
CA LYS A 383 -28.48 7.33 0.63
C LYS A 383 -29.24 7.96 1.80
N GLY A 384 -30.43 7.46 2.11
CA GLY A 384 -31.19 7.92 3.29
C GLY A 384 -30.41 7.75 4.60
N ARG A 385 -29.64 6.67 4.74
CA ARG A 385 -28.74 6.45 5.88
C ARG A 385 -27.69 7.57 6.00
N LEU A 386 -26.98 7.88 4.91
CA LEU A 386 -25.95 8.92 4.92
C LEU A 386 -26.50 10.30 5.27
N VAL A 387 -27.71 10.63 4.79
CA VAL A 387 -28.41 11.87 5.17
C VAL A 387 -28.70 11.89 6.66
N VAL A 388 -29.31 10.83 7.21
CA VAL A 388 -29.62 10.74 8.65
C VAL A 388 -28.35 10.88 9.50
N GLU A 389 -27.29 10.16 9.15
CA GLU A 389 -26.03 10.25 9.89
C GLU A 389 -25.36 11.62 9.75
N SER A 390 -25.48 12.27 8.59
CA SER A 390 -24.96 13.63 8.39
C SER A 390 -25.72 14.66 9.22
N CYS A 391 -27.05 14.53 9.31
CA CYS A 391 -27.87 15.36 10.19
C CYS A 391 -27.50 15.16 11.67
N LEU A 392 -27.33 13.90 12.10
CA LEU A 392 -26.91 13.59 13.47
C LEU A 392 -25.50 14.12 13.78
N ALA A 393 -24.59 14.03 12.81
CA ALA A 393 -23.25 14.58 12.93
C ALA A 393 -23.26 16.12 12.98
N LEU A 394 -24.08 16.80 12.19
CA LEU A 394 -24.25 18.25 12.26
C LEU A 394 -24.77 18.70 13.63
N ALA A 395 -25.66 17.92 14.25
CA ALA A 395 -26.18 18.23 15.58
C ALA A 395 -25.10 18.24 16.67
N SER A 396 -23.94 17.60 16.48
CA SER A 396 -22.84 17.64 17.45
C SER A 396 -21.97 18.90 17.36
N PHE A 397 -22.24 19.80 16.41
CA PHE A 397 -21.56 21.10 16.28
C PHE A 397 -22.33 22.27 16.92
N ILE A 398 -23.52 21.99 17.46
CA ILE A 398 -24.40 22.94 18.16
C ILE A 398 -24.21 22.74 19.66
#